data_AF-A0A078MKR2-F1
#
_entry.id   AF-A0A078MKR2-F1
#
_cell.length_a   1.000
_cell.length_b   1.000
_cell.length_c   1.000
_cell.angle_alpha   90.00
_cell.angle_beta   90.00
_cell.angle_gamma   90.00
#
_symmetry.space_group_name_H-M   'P 1'
#
loop_
_entity.id
_entity.type
_entity.pdbx_description
1 polymer ?
#
loop_
_entity_poly.entity_id
_entity_poly.type
_entity_poly.pdbx_seq_one_letter_code
_entity_poly.pdbx_strand_id
1 'polypeptide(L)'
;MPRSSAKDFATEMYYEGLYFAEKSKNEEELTLKRRFSRYAIISYATSFEALLNYYLRKETSELKGNQYKDVFNYLEYGRPRYEPPHILNTVRSKLELLGKLTKGDSVAVIKSDAFHTFEEDVIHLRNNILHYAHGNFSEVYGETLHRSAAKGAVATQNLLAEMKEQLNVIPPTFFGVMKRQTNE
;
A
#
# COMPACT_ATOMS: atom_id res chain seq x y z
N MET A 1 -25.72 -0.61 -10.03
CA MET A 1 -24.88 -1.14 -8.94
C MET A 1 -24.35 0.04 -8.14
N PRO A 2 -24.46 0.05 -6.80
CA PRO A 2 -23.78 1.07 -6.01
C PRO A 2 -22.28 0.95 -6.28
N ARG A 3 -21.64 2.03 -6.73
CA ARG A 3 -20.20 2.04 -7.00
C ARG A 3 -19.50 2.01 -5.65
N SER A 4 -19.10 0.83 -5.16
CA SER A 4 -18.08 0.81 -4.11
C SER A 4 -16.86 1.52 -4.67
N SER A 5 -16.37 2.49 -3.94
CA SER A 5 -15.24 3.29 -4.36
C SER A 5 -13.95 2.50 -4.12
N ALA A 6 -12.90 2.74 -4.91
CA ALA A 6 -11.58 2.13 -4.64
C ALA A 6 -11.06 2.40 -3.21
N LYS A 7 -11.59 3.45 -2.56
CA LYS A 7 -11.40 3.76 -1.14
C LYS A 7 -12.01 2.69 -0.23
N ASP A 8 -13.18 2.15 -0.55
CA ASP A 8 -13.84 1.08 0.22
C ASP A 8 -13.03 -0.23 0.12
N PHE A 9 -12.48 -0.54 -1.07
CA PHE A 9 -11.60 -1.70 -1.24
C PHE A 9 -10.25 -1.55 -0.53
N ALA A 10 -9.65 -0.35 -0.55
CA ALA A 10 -8.45 -0.08 0.24
C ALA A 10 -8.70 -0.30 1.74
N THR A 11 -9.90 0.06 2.22
CA THR A 11 -10.35 -0.18 3.61
C THR A 11 -10.42 -1.66 3.93
N GLU A 12 -11.13 -2.40 3.08
CA GLU A 12 -11.37 -3.82 3.23
C GLU A 12 -10.05 -4.57 3.35
N MET A 13 -9.13 -4.33 2.43
CA MET A 13 -7.80 -4.95 2.43
C MET A 13 -6.96 -4.54 3.64
N TYR A 14 -7.10 -3.31 4.15
CA TYR A 14 -6.41 -2.95 5.39
C TYR A 14 -6.93 -3.76 6.58
N TYR A 15 -8.25 -3.92 6.70
CA TYR A 15 -8.86 -4.74 7.74
C TYR A 15 -8.56 -6.23 7.58
N GLU A 16 -8.46 -6.74 6.36
CA GLU A 16 -7.94 -8.09 6.11
C GLU A 16 -6.50 -8.23 6.61
N GLY A 17 -5.66 -7.22 6.37
CA GLY A 17 -4.30 -7.15 6.90
C GLY A 17 -4.27 -7.29 8.42
N LEU A 18 -5.10 -6.51 9.12
CA LEU A 18 -5.26 -6.58 10.57
C LEU A 18 -5.78 -7.94 11.04
N TYR A 19 -6.80 -8.47 10.36
CA TYR A 19 -7.38 -9.77 10.68
C TYR A 19 -6.34 -10.89 10.60
N PHE A 20 -5.58 -10.95 9.50
CA PHE A 20 -4.57 -11.98 9.33
C PHE A 20 -3.35 -11.79 10.23
N ALA A 21 -2.97 -10.54 10.54
CA ALA A 21 -1.93 -10.28 11.54
C ALA A 21 -2.34 -10.82 12.92
N GLU A 22 -3.59 -10.59 13.33
CA GLU A 22 -4.12 -11.09 14.61
C GLU A 22 -4.26 -12.62 14.62
N LYS A 23 -4.72 -13.22 13.51
CA LYS A 23 -4.72 -14.69 13.35
C LYS A 23 -3.32 -15.27 13.48
N SER A 24 -2.33 -14.64 12.84
CA SER A 24 -0.94 -15.07 12.95
C SER A 24 -0.39 -14.96 14.36
N LYS A 25 -0.76 -13.92 15.11
CA LYS A 25 -0.28 -13.71 16.49
C LYS A 25 -0.74 -14.83 17.43
N ASN A 26 -1.97 -15.30 17.25
CA ASN A 26 -2.62 -16.29 18.09
C ASN A 26 -2.48 -17.74 17.59
N GLU A 27 -1.71 -17.96 16.52
CA GLU A 27 -1.51 -19.28 15.93
C GLU A 27 -0.22 -19.93 16.45
N GLU A 28 -0.36 -21.19 16.90
CA GLU A 28 0.74 -22.01 17.38
C GLU A 28 1.35 -22.84 16.25
N GLU A 29 0.54 -23.28 15.28
CA GLU A 29 1.03 -24.05 14.15
C GLU A 29 1.85 -23.15 13.21
N LEU A 30 3.16 -23.37 13.16
CA LEU A 30 4.10 -22.54 12.40
C LEU A 30 3.72 -22.37 10.92
N THR A 31 3.17 -23.42 10.28
CA THR A 31 2.74 -23.36 8.88
C THR A 31 1.55 -22.41 8.68
N LEU A 32 0.54 -22.49 9.55
CA LEU A 32 -0.60 -21.58 9.53
C LEU A 32 -0.18 -20.16 9.92
N LYS A 33 0.69 -20.02 10.92
CA LYS A 33 1.26 -18.73 11.33
C LYS A 33 1.92 -18.01 10.15
N ARG A 34 2.78 -18.70 9.41
CA ARG A 34 3.42 -18.17 8.19
C ARG A 34 2.42 -17.88 7.08
N ARG A 35 1.38 -18.71 6.93
CA ARG A 35 0.29 -18.46 5.97
C ARG A 35 -0.41 -17.14 6.28
N PHE A 36 -0.85 -16.95 7.52
CA PHE A 36 -1.53 -15.72 7.95
C PHE A 36 -0.63 -14.50 7.84
N SER A 37 0.64 -14.57 8.27
CA SER A 37 1.56 -13.45 8.10
C SER A 37 1.74 -13.03 6.64
N ARG A 38 1.86 -13.98 5.70
CA ARG A 38 1.96 -13.65 4.26
C ARG A 38 0.72 -12.97 3.72
N TYR A 39 -0.48 -13.44 4.11
CA TYR A 39 -1.72 -12.77 3.76
C TYR A 39 -1.78 -11.36 4.32
N ALA A 40 -1.37 -11.16 5.57
CA ALA A 40 -1.34 -9.83 6.17
C ALA A 40 -0.47 -8.85 5.37
N ILE A 41 0.76 -9.25 5.02
CA ILE A 41 1.68 -8.43 4.20
C ILE A 41 1.08 -8.07 2.84
N ILE A 42 0.52 -9.06 2.13
CA ILE A 42 -0.10 -8.84 0.82
C ILE A 42 -1.28 -7.86 0.96
N SER A 43 -2.12 -8.04 1.98
CA SER A 43 -3.28 -7.20 2.23
C SER A 43 -2.88 -5.74 2.54
N TYR A 44 -1.87 -5.50 3.38
CA TYR A 44 -1.36 -4.14 3.62
C TYR A 44 -0.81 -3.47 2.35
N ALA A 45 0.03 -4.19 1.58
CA ALA A 45 0.58 -3.68 0.33
C ALA A 45 -0.54 -3.32 -0.67
N THR A 46 -1.50 -4.22 -0.83
CA THR A 46 -2.60 -4.05 -1.79
C THR A 46 -3.53 -2.92 -1.37
N SER A 47 -3.81 -2.78 -0.06
CA SER A 47 -4.56 -1.65 0.49
C SER A 47 -3.92 -0.31 0.13
N PHE A 48 -2.61 -0.16 0.38
CA PHE A 48 -1.90 1.07 0.09
C PHE A 48 -1.86 1.39 -1.40
N GLU A 49 -1.60 0.38 -2.23
CA GLU A 49 -1.62 0.54 -3.69
C GLU A 49 -3.01 0.93 -4.22
N ALA A 50 -4.07 0.32 -3.70
CA ALA A 50 -5.45 0.67 -4.06
C ALA A 50 -5.75 2.13 -3.70
N LEU A 51 -5.27 2.61 -2.55
CA LEU A 51 -5.43 4.00 -2.14
C LEU A 51 -4.65 4.97 -3.04
N LEU A 52 -3.38 4.65 -3.37
CA LEU A 52 -2.61 5.46 -4.32
C LEU A 52 -3.30 5.53 -5.68
N ASN A 53 -3.77 4.40 -6.20
CA ASN A 53 -4.50 4.33 -7.46
C ASN A 53 -5.80 5.16 -7.41
N TYR A 54 -6.49 5.18 -6.26
CA TYR A 54 -7.66 6.03 -6.05
C TYR A 54 -7.33 7.52 -6.18
N TYR A 55 -6.28 8.01 -5.50
CA TYR A 55 -5.88 9.41 -5.60
C TYR A 55 -5.40 9.76 -7.01
N LEU A 56 -4.54 8.93 -7.60
CA LEU A 56 -4.08 9.14 -8.98
C LEU A 56 -5.25 9.23 -9.96
N ARG A 57 -6.24 8.35 -9.83
CA ARG A 57 -7.45 8.39 -10.66
C ARG A 57 -8.23 9.68 -10.45
N LYS A 58 -8.42 10.10 -9.20
CA LYS A 58 -9.12 11.34 -8.85
C LYS A 58 -8.41 12.54 -9.48
N GLU A 59 -7.13 12.72 -9.20
CA GLU A 59 -6.37 13.88 -9.68
C GLU A 59 -6.24 13.89 -11.21
N THR A 60 -6.04 12.73 -11.86
CA THR A 60 -6.00 12.65 -13.33
C THR A 60 -7.35 12.93 -13.99
N SER A 61 -8.47 12.62 -13.32
CA SER A 61 -9.82 12.95 -13.83
C SER A 61 -10.14 14.44 -13.81
N GLU A 62 -9.52 15.19 -12.89
CA GLU A 62 -9.72 16.63 -12.73
C GLU A 62 -8.88 17.46 -13.72
N LEU A 63 -7.83 16.86 -14.29
CA LEU A 63 -6.98 17.52 -15.29
C LEU A 63 -7.66 17.58 -16.66
N LYS A 64 -7.94 18.80 -17.11
CA LYS A 64 -8.40 19.09 -18.48
C LYS A 64 -7.21 18.99 -19.46
N GLY A 65 -6.83 17.77 -19.86
CA GLY A 65 -5.76 17.57 -20.85
C GLY A 65 -5.45 16.11 -21.16
N ASN A 66 -4.83 15.86 -22.31
CA ASN A 66 -4.44 14.51 -22.76
C ASN A 66 -3.21 13.93 -22.02
N GLN A 67 -2.50 14.73 -21.21
CA GLN A 67 -1.17 14.36 -20.68
C GLN A 67 -1.16 13.08 -19.83
N TYR A 68 -2.27 12.75 -19.16
CA TYR A 68 -2.40 11.54 -18.31
C TYR A 68 -3.64 10.72 -18.65
N LYS A 69 -4.11 10.82 -19.90
CA LYS A 69 -5.33 10.15 -20.35
C LYS A 69 -5.19 8.62 -20.30
N ASP A 70 -4.02 8.10 -20.64
CA ASP A 70 -3.67 6.69 -20.54
C ASP A 70 -3.70 6.18 -19.08
N VAL A 71 -3.13 6.95 -18.16
CA VAL A 71 -3.16 6.68 -16.71
C VAL A 71 -4.59 6.66 -16.20
N PHE A 72 -5.39 7.69 -16.49
CA PHE A 72 -6.78 7.74 -16.08
C PHE A 72 -7.58 6.55 -16.65
N ASN A 73 -7.45 6.29 -17.96
CA ASN A 73 -8.16 5.21 -18.62
C ASN A 73 -7.81 3.83 -18.03
N TYR A 74 -6.54 3.58 -17.76
CA TYR A 74 -6.13 2.34 -17.11
C TYR A 74 -6.71 2.23 -15.68
N LEU A 75 -6.64 3.30 -14.89
CA LEU A 75 -7.17 3.30 -13.52
C LEU A 75 -8.70 3.21 -13.44
N GLU A 76 -9.42 3.70 -14.44
CA GLU A 76 -10.89 3.65 -14.49
C GLU A 76 -11.44 2.38 -15.14
N TYR A 77 -10.78 1.87 -16.20
CA TYR A 77 -11.32 0.78 -17.02
C TYR A 77 -10.49 -0.51 -17.01
N GLY A 78 -9.20 -0.43 -16.65
CA GLY A 78 -8.31 -1.57 -16.50
C GLY A 78 -8.12 -2.46 -17.73
N ARG A 79 -7.63 -3.67 -17.48
CA ARG A 79 -7.47 -4.74 -18.48
C ARG A 79 -8.83 -5.36 -18.83
N PRO A 80 -8.99 -5.92 -20.05
CA PRO A 80 -7.98 -6.02 -21.12
C PRO A 80 -7.87 -4.75 -21.99
N ARG A 81 -8.64 -3.70 -21.71
CA ARG A 81 -8.76 -2.53 -22.60
C ARG A 81 -7.52 -1.66 -22.63
N TYR A 82 -6.81 -1.59 -21.52
CA TYR A 82 -5.62 -0.76 -21.36
C TYR A 82 -4.51 -1.56 -20.70
N GLU A 83 -3.31 -1.46 -21.27
CA GLU A 83 -2.10 -1.97 -20.63
C GLU A 83 -1.69 -1.04 -19.46
N PRO A 84 -1.11 -1.57 -18.37
CA PRO A 84 -0.61 -0.77 -17.27
C PRO A 84 0.48 0.21 -17.75
N PRO A 85 0.31 1.53 -17.59
CA PRO A 85 1.35 2.49 -17.89
C PRO A 85 2.56 2.29 -16.97
N HIS A 86 3.78 2.39 -17.52
CA HIS A 86 5.03 2.18 -16.77
C HIS A 86 5.14 3.04 -15.50
N ILE A 87 4.59 4.26 -15.52
CA ILE A 87 4.59 5.17 -14.36
C ILE A 87 3.80 4.62 -13.15
N LEU A 88 2.97 3.60 -13.36
CA LEU A 88 2.19 2.91 -12.33
C LEU A 88 2.83 1.59 -11.86
N ASN A 89 4.03 1.23 -12.30
CA ASN A 89 4.63 -0.08 -11.97
C ASN A 89 5.11 -0.20 -10.53
N THR A 90 5.51 0.91 -9.90
CA THR A 90 6.08 0.89 -8.55
C THR A 90 5.36 1.88 -7.64
N VAL A 91 5.36 1.61 -6.34
CA VAL A 91 4.85 2.53 -5.33
C VAL A 91 5.57 3.88 -5.40
N ARG A 92 6.90 3.87 -5.58
CA ARG A 92 7.71 5.09 -5.72
C ARG A 92 7.27 5.93 -6.93
N SER A 93 7.15 5.32 -8.10
CA SER A 93 6.70 6.02 -9.31
C SER A 93 5.27 6.56 -9.19
N LYS A 94 4.39 5.84 -8.49
CA LYS A 94 3.03 6.31 -8.15
C LYS A 94 3.06 7.53 -7.22
N LEU A 95 3.91 7.53 -6.19
CA LEU A 95 4.08 8.66 -5.27
C LEU A 95 4.67 9.89 -5.97
N GLU A 96 5.68 9.70 -6.83
CA GLU A 96 6.25 10.77 -7.66
C GLU A 96 5.20 11.40 -8.57
N LEU A 97 4.39 10.56 -9.24
CA LEU A 97 3.29 11.05 -10.07
C LEU A 97 2.26 11.80 -9.23
N LEU A 98 1.88 11.26 -8.07
CA LEU A 98 0.91 11.90 -7.18
C LEU A 98 1.41 13.29 -6.73
N GLY A 99 2.68 13.43 -6.35
CA GLY A 99 3.26 14.73 -6.00
C GLY A 99 3.26 15.73 -7.15
N LYS A 100 3.51 15.28 -8.39
CA LYS A 100 3.36 16.14 -9.58
C LYS A 100 1.93 16.62 -9.78
N LEU A 101 0.94 15.75 -9.53
CA LEU A 101 -0.47 16.06 -9.71
C LEU A 101 -1.00 16.99 -8.62
N THR A 102 -0.63 16.76 -7.35
CA THR A 102 -1.09 17.56 -6.20
C THR A 102 -0.22 18.78 -5.92
N LYS A 103 0.89 18.97 -6.66
CA LYS A 103 1.95 19.96 -6.39
C LYS A 103 2.55 19.82 -4.98
N GLY A 104 2.56 18.59 -4.45
CA GLY A 104 3.13 18.25 -3.15
C GLY A 104 4.57 17.74 -3.24
N ASP A 105 5.25 17.65 -2.09
CA ASP A 105 6.63 17.19 -2.00
C ASP A 105 6.71 15.65 -1.89
N SER A 106 6.58 14.98 -3.02
CA SER A 106 6.78 13.52 -3.09
C SER A 106 8.20 13.09 -2.70
N VAL A 107 9.20 13.96 -2.83
CA VAL A 107 10.60 13.63 -2.47
C VAL A 107 10.73 13.52 -0.97
N ALA A 108 10.08 14.41 -0.21
CA ALA A 108 10.02 14.32 1.25
C ALA A 108 9.38 12.99 1.71
N VAL A 109 8.25 12.59 1.10
CA VAL A 109 7.61 11.29 1.42
C VAL A 109 8.56 10.13 1.13
N ILE A 110 9.18 10.07 -0.05
CA ILE A 110 10.01 8.95 -0.49
C ILE A 110 11.31 8.83 0.33
N LYS A 111 11.81 9.94 0.88
CA LYS A 111 12.99 9.95 1.75
C LYS A 111 12.67 9.78 3.24
N SER A 112 11.39 9.70 3.60
CA SER A 112 10.98 9.57 4.99
C SER A 112 11.29 8.17 5.55
N ASP A 113 11.56 8.11 6.85
CA ASP A 113 11.67 6.84 7.58
C ASP A 113 10.38 6.01 7.48
N ALA A 114 9.22 6.68 7.39
CA ALA A 114 7.93 6.02 7.22
C ALA A 114 7.85 5.26 5.89
N PHE A 115 8.32 5.87 4.78
CA PHE A 115 8.38 5.19 3.50
C PHE A 115 9.42 4.07 3.51
N HIS A 116 10.62 4.29 4.04
CA HIS A 116 11.64 3.25 4.11
C HIS A 116 11.18 2.03 4.91
N THR A 117 10.56 2.26 6.08
CA THR A 117 9.99 1.18 6.89
C THR A 117 8.91 0.43 6.11
N PHE A 118 8.00 1.13 5.44
CA PHE A 118 6.97 0.48 4.64
C PHE A 118 7.52 -0.25 3.41
N GLU A 119 8.54 0.31 2.76
CA GLU A 119 9.22 -0.28 1.59
C GLU A 119 9.88 -1.62 1.99
N GLU A 120 10.59 -1.66 3.12
CA GLU A 120 11.24 -2.86 3.63
C GLU A 120 10.23 -3.88 4.22
N ASP A 121 9.40 -3.46 5.18
CA ASP A 121 8.53 -4.37 5.92
C ASP A 121 7.31 -4.83 5.11
N VAL A 122 6.89 -4.10 4.08
CA VAL A 122 5.66 -4.41 3.36
C VAL A 122 5.92 -4.67 1.88
N ILE A 123 6.52 -3.73 1.15
CA ILE A 123 6.67 -3.85 -0.31
C ILE A 123 7.69 -4.92 -0.70
N HIS A 124 8.87 -4.93 -0.07
CA HIS A 124 9.92 -5.90 -0.36
C HIS A 124 9.44 -7.32 -0.04
N LEU A 125 8.87 -7.53 1.14
CA LEU A 125 8.32 -8.82 1.53
C LEU A 125 7.16 -9.27 0.64
N ARG A 126 6.23 -8.37 0.24
CA ARG A 126 5.18 -8.70 -0.73
C ARG A 126 5.79 -9.24 -2.02
N ASN A 127 6.82 -8.58 -2.55
CA ASN A 127 7.48 -9.01 -3.78
C ASN A 127 8.15 -10.38 -3.62
N ASN A 128 8.82 -10.63 -2.49
CA ASN A 128 9.44 -11.91 -2.20
C ASN A 128 8.41 -13.05 -2.03
N ILE A 129 7.22 -12.75 -1.49
CA ILE A 129 6.12 -13.72 -1.39
C ILE A 129 5.55 -14.05 -2.77
N LEU A 130 5.24 -13.05 -3.60
CA LEU A 130 4.61 -13.25 -4.91
C LEU A 130 5.56 -13.84 -5.95
N HIS A 131 6.82 -13.45 -5.90
CA HIS A 131 7.88 -13.91 -6.82
C HIS A 131 8.85 -14.80 -6.07
N TYR A 132 8.31 -15.79 -5.35
CA TYR A 132 9.10 -16.71 -4.55
C TYR A 132 10.21 -17.35 -5.38
N ALA A 133 11.42 -17.31 -4.84
CA ALA A 133 12.59 -17.99 -5.35
C ALA A 133 13.35 -18.62 -4.18
N HIS A 134 14.07 -19.71 -4.39
CA HIS A 134 14.77 -20.37 -3.28
C HIS A 134 15.68 -19.41 -2.48
N GLY A 135 16.29 -18.43 -3.15
CA GLY A 135 17.15 -17.41 -2.54
C GLY A 135 16.46 -16.48 -1.51
N ASN A 136 15.13 -16.35 -1.52
CA ASN A 136 14.39 -15.51 -0.55
C ASN A 136 13.61 -16.34 0.49
N PHE A 137 13.92 -17.64 0.62
CA PHE A 137 13.26 -18.52 1.59
C PHE A 137 13.32 -18.01 3.03
N SER A 138 14.48 -17.52 3.47
CA SER A 138 14.68 -17.04 4.86
C SER A 138 13.79 -15.84 5.18
N GLU A 139 13.48 -14.99 4.21
CA GLU A 139 12.60 -13.85 4.41
C GLU A 139 11.12 -14.26 4.40
N VAL A 140 10.74 -15.16 3.50
CA VAL A 140 9.35 -15.63 3.34
C VAL A 140 8.93 -16.65 4.40
N TYR A 141 9.88 -17.32 5.05
CA TYR A 141 9.62 -18.36 6.06
C TYR A 141 10.32 -18.13 7.41
N GLY A 142 11.07 -17.04 7.57
CA GLY A 142 11.77 -16.70 8.82
C GLY A 142 11.02 -15.72 9.71
N GLU A 143 11.67 -15.31 10.79
CA GLU A 143 11.12 -14.40 11.81
C GLU A 143 10.76 -13.01 11.29
N THR A 144 11.47 -12.54 10.26
CA THR A 144 11.19 -11.23 9.64
C THR A 144 9.75 -11.14 9.15
N LEU A 145 9.22 -12.20 8.53
CA LEU A 145 7.83 -12.24 8.08
C LEU A 145 6.84 -11.94 9.21
N HIS A 146 7.00 -12.57 10.37
CA HIS A 146 6.08 -12.41 11.51
C HIS A 146 6.16 -11.01 12.10
N ARG A 147 7.38 -10.47 12.25
CA ARG A 147 7.59 -9.10 12.75
C ARG A 147 6.97 -8.07 11.82
N SER A 148 7.20 -8.19 10.52
CA SER A 148 6.68 -7.23 9.55
C SER A 148 5.15 -7.35 9.40
N ALA A 149 4.58 -8.56 9.50
CA ALA A 149 3.12 -8.73 9.54
C ALA A 149 2.48 -8.04 10.76
N ALA A 150 3.13 -8.08 11.92
CA ALA A 150 2.67 -7.39 13.12
C ALA A 150 2.81 -5.85 13.02
N LYS A 151 3.84 -5.36 12.33
CA LYS A 151 4.12 -3.92 12.17
C LYS A 151 3.46 -3.27 10.96
N GLY A 152 2.99 -4.05 9.99
CA GLY A 152 2.49 -3.55 8.71
C GLY A 152 1.38 -2.51 8.82
N ALA A 153 0.50 -2.64 9.83
CA ALA A 153 -0.53 -1.65 10.13
C ALA A 153 0.07 -0.28 10.48
N VAL A 154 1.02 -0.25 11.42
CA VAL A 154 1.70 0.98 11.87
C VAL A 154 2.52 1.59 10.73
N ALA A 155 3.26 0.76 9.97
CA ALA A 155 4.01 1.22 8.81
C ALA A 155 3.09 1.90 7.77
N THR A 156 1.94 1.29 7.48
CA THR A 156 0.93 1.86 6.58
C THR A 156 0.40 3.20 7.12
N GLN A 157 0.00 3.26 8.39
CA GLN A 157 -0.55 4.47 9.01
C GLN A 157 0.46 5.62 9.03
N ASN A 158 1.73 5.34 9.35
CA ASN A 158 2.78 6.36 9.37
C ASN A 158 3.04 6.92 7.96
N LEU A 159 3.07 6.06 6.94
CA LEU A 159 3.23 6.52 5.56
C LEU A 159 2.02 7.35 5.09
N LEU A 160 0.80 6.99 5.49
CA LEU A 160 -0.39 7.81 5.20
C LEU A 160 -0.37 9.17 5.88
N ALA A 161 0.16 9.25 7.10
CA ALA A 161 0.35 10.52 7.80
C ALA A 161 1.36 11.40 7.04
N GLU A 162 2.47 10.83 6.58
CA GLU A 162 3.47 11.53 5.77
C GLU A 162 2.87 12.02 4.45
N MET A 163 2.11 11.18 3.76
CA MET A 163 1.41 11.59 2.54
C MET A 163 0.44 12.73 2.77
N LYS A 164 -0.28 12.74 3.90
CA LYS A 164 -1.17 13.85 4.25
C LYS A 164 -0.39 15.15 4.42
N GLU A 165 0.74 15.10 5.11
CA GLU A 165 1.57 16.26 5.42
C GLU A 165 2.24 16.84 4.16
N GLN A 166 2.82 15.99 3.33
CA GLN A 166 3.63 16.43 2.18
C GLN A 166 2.85 16.55 0.86
N LEU A 167 1.80 15.74 0.68
CA LEU A 167 1.04 15.66 -0.59
C LEU A 167 -0.37 16.24 -0.51
N ASN A 168 -0.81 16.71 0.67
CA ASN A 168 -2.16 17.22 0.94
C ASN A 168 -3.28 16.21 0.60
N VAL A 169 -2.98 14.91 0.60
CA VAL A 169 -4.00 13.87 0.40
C VAL A 169 -4.65 13.54 1.73
N ILE A 170 -5.97 13.64 1.80
CA ILE A 170 -6.71 13.35 3.05
C ILE A 170 -6.89 11.83 3.14
N PRO A 171 -6.20 11.12 4.05
CA PRO A 171 -6.35 9.69 4.20
C PRO A 171 -7.79 9.40 4.64
N PRO A 172 -8.34 8.25 4.27
CA PRO A 172 -9.66 7.88 4.73
C PRO A 172 -9.74 7.78 6.26
N THR A 173 -10.86 8.22 6.83
CA THR A 173 -11.09 8.33 8.28
C THR A 173 -11.14 7.00 9.04
N PHE A 174 -11.17 5.86 8.34
CA PHE A 174 -11.26 4.52 8.93
C PHE A 174 -9.91 3.90 9.31
N PHE A 175 -8.79 4.49 8.88
CA PHE A 175 -7.48 4.20 9.49
C PHE A 175 -7.51 4.82 10.88
N GLY A 176 -8.04 4.07 11.85
CA GLY A 176 -8.44 4.53 13.17
C GLY A 176 -7.45 5.53 13.76
N VAL A 177 -7.95 6.73 14.09
CA VAL A 177 -7.31 7.80 14.86
C VAL A 177 -5.80 7.90 14.58
N MET A 178 -5.41 8.77 13.64
CA MET A 178 -4.02 9.21 13.45
C MET A 178 -3.48 9.98 14.68
N LYS A 179 -3.39 9.32 15.83
CA LYS A 179 -2.42 9.67 16.86
C LYS A 179 -1.19 8.88 16.49
N ARG A 180 -0.08 9.57 16.19
CA ARG A 180 1.24 8.93 16.07
C ARG A 180 1.38 7.98 17.26
N GLN A 181 1.43 6.68 17.00
CA GLN A 181 1.81 5.73 18.04
C GLN A 181 3.32 5.85 18.15
N THR A 182 3.77 6.66 19.10
CA THR A 182 5.13 6.59 19.61
C THR A 182 5.26 5.25 20.33
N ASN A 183 6.27 4.46 19.96
CA ASN A 183 6.63 3.27 20.71
C ASN A 183 7.09 3.73 22.11
N GLU A 184 6.20 3.65 23.09
CA GLU A 184 6.53 3.53 24.51
C GLU A 184 6.29 2.08 24.96
#